data_AF-A0A949KK48-F1
#
_entry.id   AF-A0A949KK48-F1
#
_cell.length_a   1.000
_cell.length_b   1.000
_cell.length_c   1.000
_cell.angle_alpha   90.00
_cell.angle_beta   90.00
_cell.angle_gamma   90.00
#
_symmetry.space_group_name_H-M   'P 1'
#
loop_
_entity.id
_entity.type
_entity.pdbx_description
1 polymer ?
#
loop_
_entity_poly.entity_id
_entity_poly.type
_entity_poly.pdbx_seq_one_letter_code
_entity_poly.pdbx_strand_id
1 'polypeptide(L)'
;MISPKQNEAFENFLATVKENGVLDEETTILAFLTAAMAIRCRYCAERFIDYAKNLGISDEKMGAVAAVAMCVRAGSARALAFDLAEKQD
;
A
#
# COMPACT_ATOMS: atom_id res chain seq x y z
N MET A 1 -2.51 -12.40 -20.50
CA MET A 1 -1.81 -11.11 -20.71
C MET A 1 -2.85 -10.12 -21.22
N ILE A 2 -2.94 -8.92 -20.65
CA ILE A 2 -3.92 -7.89 -21.10
C ILE A 2 -3.48 -7.28 -22.44
N SER A 3 -4.40 -6.65 -23.17
CA SER A 3 -4.07 -6.02 -24.46
C SER A 3 -3.12 -4.82 -24.28
N PRO A 4 -2.33 -4.45 -25.31
CA PRO A 4 -1.44 -3.29 -25.24
C PRO A 4 -2.15 -2.00 -24.82
N LYS A 5 -3.36 -1.75 -25.36
CA LYS A 5 -4.17 -0.58 -25.02
C LYS A 5 -4.60 -0.56 -23.54
N GLN A 6 -4.94 -1.72 -22.98
CA GLN A 6 -5.29 -1.82 -21.56
C GLN A 6 -4.06 -1.58 -20.67
N ASN A 7 -2.90 -2.12 -21.07
CA ASN A 7 -1.66 -1.94 -20.34
C ASN A 7 -1.22 -0.46 -20.35
N GLU A 8 -1.25 0.19 -21.52
CA GLU A 8 -0.93 1.61 -21.67
C GLU A 8 -1.86 2.50 -20.82
N ALA A 9 -3.17 2.24 -20.85
CA ALA A 9 -4.12 2.97 -20.03
C ALA A 9 -3.85 2.84 -18.53
N PHE A 10 -3.45 1.64 -18.08
CA PHE A 10 -3.10 1.41 -16.68
C PHE A 10 -1.80 2.12 -16.29
N GLU A 11 -0.75 2.03 -17.12
CA GLU A 11 0.52 2.72 -16.85
C GLU A 11 0.36 4.24 -16.80
N ASN A 12 -0.44 4.81 -17.72
CA ASN A 12 -0.75 6.24 -17.71
C ASN A 12 -1.50 6.64 -16.43
N PHE A 13 -2.48 5.84 -15.99
CA PHE A 13 -3.16 6.09 -14.72
C PHE A 13 -2.20 5.95 -13.52
N LEU A 14 -1.35 4.93 -13.49
CA LEU A 14 -0.37 4.74 -12.42
C LEU A 14 0.59 5.93 -12.33
N ALA A 15 1.01 6.50 -13.46
CA ALA A 15 1.83 7.69 -13.50
C ALA A 15 1.14 8.89 -12.83
N THR A 16 -0.15 9.14 -13.12
CA THR A 16 -0.88 10.25 -12.51
C THR A 16 -1.14 10.06 -11.00
N VAL A 17 -1.25 8.82 -10.53
CA VAL A 17 -1.36 8.54 -9.08
C VAL A 17 -0.03 8.85 -8.36
N LYS A 18 1.12 8.55 -9.00
CA LYS A 18 2.43 8.90 -8.45
C LYS A 18 2.68 10.40 -8.49
N GLU A 19 2.41 11.03 -9.64
CA GLU A 19 2.56 12.47 -9.87
C GLU A 19 1.25 13.22 -9.60
N ASN A 20 0.67 12.98 -8.42
CA ASN A 20 -0.67 13.47 -8.10
C ASN A 20 -0.72 14.98 -7.80
N GLY A 21 0.43 15.63 -7.56
CA GLY A 21 0.53 17.08 -7.29
C GLY A 21 -0.08 17.55 -5.97
N VAL A 22 -0.57 16.64 -5.13
CA VAL A 22 -1.22 16.93 -3.84
C VAL A 22 -0.36 16.45 -2.67
N LEU A 23 0.16 15.24 -2.75
CA LEU A 23 1.09 14.65 -1.79
C LEU A 23 2.52 14.83 -2.27
N ASP A 24 3.44 15.05 -1.33
CA ASP A 24 4.86 14.96 -1.62
C ASP A 24 5.27 13.51 -1.98
N GLU A 25 6.45 13.38 -2.58
CA GLU A 25 6.97 12.12 -3.07
C GLU A 25 7.16 11.09 -1.94
N GLU A 26 7.65 11.54 -0.78
CA GLU A 26 7.88 10.68 0.38
C GLU A 26 6.56 10.06 0.87
N THR A 27 5.55 10.92 1.08
CA THR A 27 4.21 10.52 1.54
C THR A 27 3.55 9.59 0.53
N THR A 28 3.68 9.88 -0.77
CA THR A 28 3.14 9.06 -1.85
C THR A 28 3.75 7.66 -1.83
N ILE A 29 5.08 7.54 -1.73
CA ILE A 29 5.77 6.24 -1.70
C ILE A 29 5.44 5.45 -0.42
N LEU A 30 5.35 6.11 0.74
CA LEU A 30 4.96 5.45 1.99
C LEU A 30 3.52 4.95 1.96
N ALA A 31 2.60 5.69 1.32
CA ALA A 31 1.22 5.23 1.09
C ALA A 31 1.18 3.98 0.21
N PHE A 32 1.92 3.97 -0.90
CA PHE A 32 2.06 2.79 -1.76
C PHE A 32 2.64 1.58 -1.02
N LEU A 33 3.70 1.79 -0.22
CA LEU A 33 4.31 0.74 0.59
C LEU A 33 3.32 0.18 1.63
N THR A 34 2.58 1.05 2.31
CA THR A 34 1.52 0.66 3.27
C THR A 34 0.48 -0.21 2.58
N ALA A 35 -0.03 0.23 1.42
CA ALA A 35 -1.04 -0.51 0.66
C ALA A 35 -0.51 -1.87 0.20
N ALA A 36 0.72 -1.93 -0.33
CA ALA A 36 1.38 -3.16 -0.75
C ALA A 36 1.50 -4.19 0.40
N MET A 37 1.87 -3.73 1.61
CA MET A 37 1.94 -4.56 2.81
C MET A 37 0.55 -5.00 3.29
N ALA A 38 -0.44 -4.11 3.27
CA ALA A 38 -1.80 -4.42 3.69
C ALA A 38 -2.44 -5.54 2.84
N ILE A 39 -2.20 -5.52 1.52
CA ILE A 39 -2.66 -6.58 0.60
C ILE A 39 -1.70 -7.78 0.50
N ARG A 40 -0.58 -7.74 1.22
CA ARG A 40 0.47 -8.79 1.22
C ARG A 40 1.07 -9.10 -0.15
N CYS A 41 1.23 -8.10 -1.01
CA CYS A 41 1.89 -8.27 -2.30
C CYS A 41 3.42 -8.17 -2.14
N ARG A 42 4.13 -9.31 -2.17
CA ARG A 42 5.60 -9.36 -2.04
C ARG A 42 6.31 -8.47 -3.05
N TYR A 43 6.03 -8.67 -4.34
CA TYR A 43 6.69 -7.93 -5.42
C TYR A 43 6.44 -6.42 -5.31
N CYS A 44 5.22 -6.03 -4.96
CA CYS A 44 4.87 -4.63 -4.75
C CYS A 44 5.64 -4.04 -3.57
N ALA A 45 5.70 -4.76 -2.44
CA ALA A 45 6.41 -4.29 -1.24
C ALA A 45 7.92 -4.14 -1.50
N GLU A 46 8.55 -5.12 -2.15
CA GLU A 46 9.97 -5.05 -2.54
C GLU A 46 10.23 -3.82 -3.42
N ARG A 47 9.40 -3.60 -4.45
CA ARG A 47 9.50 -2.42 -5.33
C ARG A 47 9.44 -1.09 -4.56
N PHE A 48 8.50 -0.96 -3.62
CA PHE A 48 8.33 0.30 -2.90
C PHE A 48 9.34 0.48 -1.76
N ILE A 49 9.91 -0.60 -1.22
CA ILE A 49 11.09 -0.52 -0.34
C ILE A 49 12.28 0.03 -1.10
N ASP A 50 12.55 -0.47 -2.31
CA ASP A 50 13.66 0.02 -3.14
C ASP A 50 13.49 1.50 -3.48
N TYR A 51 12.28 1.94 -3.84
CA TYR A 51 11.99 3.36 -4.05
C TYR A 51 12.18 4.20 -2.80
N ALA A 52 11.67 3.75 -1.64
CA ALA A 52 11.84 4.46 -0.38
C ALA A 52 13.33 4.63 -0.03
N LYS A 53 14.14 3.58 -0.20
CA LYS A 53 15.58 3.63 0.02
C LYS A 53 16.30 4.59 -0.93
N ASN A 54 15.91 4.61 -2.20
CA ASN A 54 16.47 5.54 -3.19
C ASN A 54 16.15 7.01 -2.86
N LEU A 55 15.02 7.28 -2.20
CA LEU A 55 14.66 8.59 -1.68
C LEU A 55 15.32 8.92 -0.33
N GLY A 56 16.15 8.03 0.22
CA GLY A 56 16.83 8.22 1.50
C GLY A 56 15.90 8.06 2.72
N ILE A 57 14.73 7.45 2.56
CA ILE A 57 13.82 7.18 3.67
C ILE A 57 14.45 6.13 4.59
N SER A 58 14.45 6.40 5.90
CA SER A 58 15.04 5.51 6.89
C SER A 58 14.24 4.22 7.09
N ASP A 59 14.94 3.17 7.50
CA ASP A 59 14.32 1.89 7.89
C ASP A 59 13.32 2.07 9.04
N GLU A 60 13.55 3.01 9.95
CA GLU A 60 12.62 3.34 11.04
C GLU A 60 11.29 3.89 10.50
N LYS A 61 11.33 4.80 9.52
CA LYS A 61 10.13 5.36 8.90
C LYS A 61 9.37 4.29 8.09
N MET A 62 10.08 3.43 7.36
CA MET A 62 9.47 2.27 6.69
C MET A 62 8.88 1.25 7.69
N GLY A 63 9.52 1.06 8.84
CA GLY A 63 9.02 0.23 9.94
C GLY A 63 7.71 0.76 10.53
N ALA A 64 7.58 2.08 10.67
CA ALA A 64 6.33 2.71 11.12
C ALA A 64 5.17 2.43 10.14
N VAL A 65 5.42 2.50 8.83
CA VAL A 65 4.45 2.11 7.79
C VAL A 65 4.02 0.65 7.93
N ALA A 66 4.96 -0.25 8.19
CA ALA A 66 4.63 -1.66 8.43
C ALA A 66 3.71 -1.82 9.66
N ALA A 67 3.97 -1.09 10.75
CA ALA A 67 3.12 -1.11 11.94
C ALA A 67 1.69 -0.61 11.67
N VAL A 68 1.53 0.42 10.85
CA VAL A 68 0.21 0.89 10.38
C VAL A 68 -0.52 -0.23 9.61
N ALA A 69 0.15 -0.86 8.65
CA ALA A 69 -0.43 -1.96 7.89
C ALA A 69 -0.82 -3.15 8.79
N MET A 70 -0.01 -3.48 9.81
CA MET A 70 -0.35 -4.51 10.81
C MET A 70 -1.62 -4.14 11.57
N CYS A 71 -1.72 -2.90 12.06
CA CYS A 71 -2.87 -2.41 12.81
C CYS A 71 -4.16 -2.51 11.99
N VAL A 72 -4.14 -2.04 10.74
CA VAL A 72 -5.31 -2.11 9.83
C VAL A 72 -5.76 -3.56 9.63
N ARG A 73 -4.81 -4.49 9.43
CA ARG A 73 -5.13 -5.90 9.21
C ARG A 73 -5.63 -6.62 10.47
N ALA A 74 -5.06 -6.31 11.64
CA ALA A 74 -5.55 -6.84 12.91
C ALA A 74 -6.95 -6.29 13.23
N GLY A 75 -7.15 -5.00 12.99
CA GLY A 75 -8.43 -4.32 13.15
C GLY A 75 -9.52 -4.90 12.26
N SER A 76 -9.23 -5.20 10.99
CA SER A 76 -10.21 -5.79 10.08
C SER A 76 -10.62 -7.21 10.49
N ALA A 77 -9.67 -8.03 10.96
CA ALA A 77 -9.97 -9.36 11.51
C ALA A 77 -10.83 -9.26 12.79
N ARG A 78 -10.51 -8.31 13.67
CA ARG A 78 -11.28 -8.04 14.90
C ARG A 78 -12.70 -7.60 14.57
N ALA A 79 -12.89 -6.67 13.63
CA ALA A 79 -14.21 -6.20 13.21
C ALA A 79 -15.06 -7.35 12.67
N LEU A 80 -14.49 -8.17 11.78
CA LEU A 80 -15.18 -9.34 11.25
C LEU A 80 -15.61 -10.33 12.36
N ALA A 81 -14.76 -10.53 13.38
CA ALA A 81 -15.10 -11.40 14.50
C ALA A 81 -16.31 -10.88 15.29
N PHE A 82 -16.41 -9.55 15.53
CA PHE A 82 -17.58 -8.98 16.20
C PHE A 82 -18.85 -9.11 15.35
N ASP A 83 -18.78 -8.78 14.06
CA ASP A 83 -19.92 -8.89 13.15
C ASP A 83 -20.49 -10.32 13.10
N LEU A 84 -19.61 -11.33 13.23
CA LEU A 84 -20.01 -12.74 13.27
C LEU A 84 -20.53 -13.19 14.64
N ALA A 85 -20.07 -12.58 15.73
CA ALA A 85 -20.55 -12.86 17.08
C ALA A 85 -21.94 -12.26 17.31
N GLU A 86 -22.17 -11.01 16.90
CA GLU A 86 -23.47 -10.32 17.03
C GLU A 86 -24.59 -10.98 16.22
N LYS A 87 -24.26 -11.70 15.14
CA LYS A 87 -25.24 -12.45 14.32
C LYS A 87 -25.64 -13.81 14.89
N GLN A 88 -25.02 -14.25 15.99
CA GLN A 88 -25.29 -15.54 16.62
C GLN A 88 -26.25 -15.46 17.82
N ASP A 89 -26.64 -14.24 18.23
CA ASP A 89 -27.69 -13.95 19.21
C ASP A 89 -29.03 -13.60 18.52
#